data_AF-A0A7Y2G5P4-F1
#
_entry.id   AF-A0A7Y2G5P4-F1
#
_cell.length_a   1.000
_cell.length_b   1.000
_cell.length_c   1.000
_cell.angle_alpha   90.00
_cell.angle_beta   90.00
_cell.angle_gamma   90.00
#
_symmetry.space_group_name_H-M   'P 1'
#
loop_
_entity.id
_entity.type
_entity.pdbx_description
1 polymer ?
#
loop_
_entity_poly.entity_id
_entity_poly.type
_entity_poly.pdbx_seq_one_letter_code
_entity_poly.pdbx_strand_id
1 'polypeptide(L)'
;MLRTLVVVATFSIAACDGVDMEQMQADKLASMELTATELEVANALIEGYKKEMGSMLRSREIVRAACYAKSVEMPSQWHRVHKAYIADYTAIDDNFYPWFASKGIGEQTAWDIGQRVVKGYEACSVGSLLKKRFSDK
;
A
#
# COMPACT_ATOMS: atom_id res chain seq x y z
N MET A 1 61.99 18.86 -11.10
CA MET A 1 60.55 18.97 -11.39
C MET A 1 60.19 17.94 -12.46
N LEU A 2 59.51 16.85 -12.10
CA LEU A 2 58.52 16.17 -12.94
C LEU A 2 57.82 15.12 -12.05
N ARG A 3 56.55 15.39 -11.71
CA ARG A 3 55.68 14.46 -10.97
C ARG A 3 55.07 13.51 -11.99
N THR A 4 55.44 12.23 -11.93
CA THR A 4 54.79 11.17 -12.71
C THR A 4 53.43 10.88 -12.08
N LEU A 5 52.36 11.26 -12.77
CA LEU A 5 50.98 10.93 -12.41
C LEU A 5 50.70 9.50 -12.86
N VAL A 6 50.65 8.56 -11.91
CA VAL A 6 50.12 7.21 -12.17
C VAL A 6 48.60 7.32 -12.15
N VAL A 7 47.99 7.25 -13.34
CA VAL A 7 46.54 7.11 -13.48
C VAL A 7 46.21 5.67 -13.09
N VAL A 8 45.81 5.48 -11.83
CA VAL A 8 45.13 4.26 -11.40
C VAL A 8 43.74 4.32 -12.01
N ALA A 9 43.57 3.65 -13.15
CA ALA A 9 42.26 3.31 -13.67
C ALA A 9 41.62 2.33 -12.69
N THR A 10 40.90 2.87 -11.71
CA THR A 10 39.93 2.12 -10.93
C THR A 10 38.86 1.64 -11.90
N PHE A 11 39.02 0.44 -12.41
CA PHE A 11 37.92 -0.42 -12.82
C PHE A 11 37.04 -0.62 -11.59
N SER A 12 36.14 0.33 -11.33
CA SER A 12 35.02 0.10 -10.44
C SER A 12 34.14 -0.92 -11.14
N ILE A 13 34.33 -2.17 -10.75
CA ILE A 13 33.38 -3.25 -10.91
C ILE A 13 32.12 -2.74 -10.22
N ALA A 14 31.22 -2.10 -10.97
CA ALA A 14 29.89 -1.80 -10.48
C ALA A 14 29.27 -3.16 -10.17
N ALA A 15 29.06 -3.38 -8.88
CA ALA A 15 28.40 -4.55 -8.35
C ALA A 15 27.08 -4.76 -9.10
N CYS A 16 26.61 -6.00 -9.14
CA CYS A 16 25.22 -6.31 -9.46
C CYS A 16 24.32 -5.53 -8.50
N ASP A 17 23.95 -4.31 -8.88
CA ASP A 17 23.11 -3.45 -8.07
C ASP A 17 21.76 -4.13 -7.89
N GLY A 18 21.43 -4.29 -6.61
CA GLY A 18 20.28 -5.02 -6.13
C GLY A 18 19.00 -4.61 -6.85
N VAL A 19 18.14 -5.59 -7.07
CA VAL A 19 16.79 -5.38 -7.53
C VAL A 19 16.13 -4.30 -6.67
N ASP A 20 15.84 -3.15 -7.27
CA ASP A 20 15.13 -2.06 -6.62
C ASP A 20 13.67 -2.47 -6.43
N MET A 21 13.38 -2.95 -5.22
CA MET A 21 12.05 -3.43 -4.84
C MET A 21 11.00 -2.30 -4.86
N GLU A 22 11.42 -1.04 -4.69
CA GLU A 22 10.52 0.11 -4.76
C GLU A 22 10.16 0.41 -6.22
N GLN A 23 11.14 0.37 -7.12
CA GLN A 23 10.88 0.49 -8.55
C GLN A 23 9.97 -0.64 -9.06
N MET A 24 10.22 -1.89 -8.64
CA MET A 24 9.34 -3.01 -9.01
C MET A 24 7.90 -2.83 -8.50
N GLN A 25 7.73 -2.28 -7.29
CA GLN A 25 6.40 -1.96 -6.76
C GLN A 25 5.74 -0.87 -7.60
N ALA A 26 6.46 0.20 -7.93
CA ALA A 26 5.96 1.30 -8.75
C ALA A 26 5.53 0.83 -10.14
N ASP A 27 6.38 0.05 -10.82
CA ASP A 27 6.08 -0.54 -12.13
C ASP A 27 4.84 -1.45 -12.06
N LYS A 28 4.73 -2.23 -10.99
CA LYS A 28 3.59 -3.13 -10.78
C LYS A 28 2.28 -2.37 -10.56
N LEU A 29 2.31 -1.25 -9.83
CA LEU A 29 1.13 -0.40 -9.64
C LEU A 29 0.79 0.38 -10.92
N ALA A 30 1.79 0.85 -11.66
CA ALA A 30 1.61 1.53 -12.94
C ALA A 30 0.89 0.62 -13.95
N SER A 31 1.21 -0.68 -13.95
CA SER A 31 0.55 -1.66 -14.82
C SER A 31 -0.92 -1.97 -14.44
N MET A 32 -1.45 -1.39 -13.36
CA MET A 32 -2.82 -1.66 -12.87
C MET A 32 -3.82 -0.56 -13.21
N GLU A 33 -3.41 0.49 -13.91
CA GLU A 33 -4.30 1.57 -14.38
C GLU A 33 -5.11 2.19 -13.24
N LEU A 34 -4.45 2.49 -12.11
CA LEU A 34 -5.06 3.18 -10.97
C LEU A 34 -5.19 4.67 -11.28
N THR A 35 -6.32 5.27 -10.89
CA THR A 35 -6.43 6.73 -10.80
C THR A 35 -5.47 7.28 -9.75
N ALA A 36 -5.19 8.59 -9.76
CA ALA A 36 -4.32 9.21 -8.76
C ALA A 36 -4.81 8.95 -7.32
N THR A 37 -6.12 9.05 -7.09
CA THR A 37 -6.73 8.78 -5.78
C THR A 37 -6.58 7.32 -5.37
N GLU A 38 -6.82 6.38 -6.29
CA GLU A 38 -6.65 4.95 -6.02
C GLU A 38 -5.18 4.61 -5.75
N LEU A 39 -4.25 5.24 -6.46
CA LEU A 39 -2.81 5.05 -6.23
C LEU A 39 -2.41 5.52 -4.82
N GLU A 40 -2.91 6.66 -4.36
CA GLU A 40 -2.67 7.13 -2.99
C GLU A 40 -3.22 6.15 -1.95
N VAL A 41 -4.41 5.58 -2.18
CA VAL A 41 -5.02 4.58 -1.29
C VAL A 41 -4.21 3.28 -1.30
N ALA A 42 -3.79 2.80 -2.48
CA ALA A 42 -2.99 1.59 -2.61
C ALA A 42 -1.64 1.75 -1.90
N ASN A 43 -0.98 2.90 -2.06
CA ASN A 43 0.28 3.19 -1.37
C ASN A 43 0.10 3.25 0.15
N ALA A 44 -0.95 3.89 0.65
CA ALA A 44 -1.25 3.90 2.09
C ALA A 44 -1.44 2.48 2.65
N LEU A 45 -2.17 1.61 1.94
CA LEU A 45 -2.32 0.22 2.36
C LEU A 45 -1.00 -0.57 2.28
N ILE A 46 -0.17 -0.31 1.26
CA ILE A 46 1.16 -0.92 1.16
C ILE A 46 2.04 -0.51 2.33
N GLU A 47 1.99 0.74 2.79
CA GLU A 47 2.67 1.17 4.02
C GLU A 47 2.21 0.36 5.23
N GLY A 48 0.90 0.14 5.36
CA GLY A 48 0.34 -0.74 6.40
C GLY A 48 0.90 -2.17 6.32
N TYR A 49 0.89 -2.77 5.13
CA TYR A 49 1.49 -4.10 4.92
C TYR A 49 2.99 -4.13 5.24
N LYS A 50 3.74 -3.07 4.90
CA LYS A 50 5.18 -2.97 5.22
C LYS A 50 5.41 -2.91 6.73
N LYS A 51 4.51 -2.28 7.49
CA LYS A 51 4.59 -2.25 8.96
C LYS A 51 4.24 -3.60 9.60
N GLU A 52 3.25 -4.30 9.07
CA GLU A 52 2.86 -5.64 9.58
C GLU A 52 3.89 -6.72 9.21
N MET A 53 4.37 -6.73 7.96
CA MET A 53 5.11 -7.86 7.38
C MET A 53 6.59 -7.56 7.12
N GLY A 54 7.04 -6.31 7.26
CA GLY A 54 8.36 -5.84 6.85
C GLY A 54 8.39 -5.28 5.42
N SER A 55 9.52 -4.66 5.05
CA SER A 55 9.66 -3.91 3.78
C SER A 55 9.57 -4.76 2.51
N MET A 56 9.77 -6.07 2.61
CA MET A 56 9.76 -6.99 1.47
C MET A 56 8.37 -7.60 1.27
N LEU A 57 7.53 -6.91 0.49
CA LEU A 57 6.21 -7.42 0.10
C LEU A 57 6.30 -8.39 -1.08
N ARG A 58 5.43 -9.40 -1.12
CA ARG A 58 5.29 -10.23 -2.32
C ARG A 58 4.32 -9.54 -3.28
N SER A 59 4.35 -9.97 -4.54
CA SER A 59 3.49 -9.39 -5.58
C SER A 59 2.00 -9.45 -5.23
N ARG A 60 1.56 -10.47 -4.47
CA ARG A 60 0.16 -10.63 -4.08
C ARG A 60 -0.33 -9.54 -3.12
N GLU A 61 0.53 -9.04 -2.23
CA GLU A 61 0.15 -7.94 -1.33
C GLU A 61 -0.03 -6.64 -2.12
N ILE A 62 0.83 -6.37 -3.11
CA ILE A 62 0.70 -5.22 -4.02
C ILE A 62 -0.60 -5.32 -4.84
N VAL A 63 -0.90 -6.50 -5.41
CA VAL A 63 -2.14 -6.74 -6.16
C VAL A 63 -3.38 -6.56 -5.26
N ARG A 64 -3.33 -7.03 -4.01
CA ARG A 64 -4.43 -6.83 -3.06
C ARG A 64 -4.62 -5.35 -2.71
N ALA A 65 -3.54 -4.60 -2.54
CA ALA A 65 -3.64 -3.16 -2.26
C ALA A 65 -4.31 -2.40 -3.41
N ALA A 66 -3.95 -2.70 -4.66
CA ALA A 66 -4.58 -2.11 -5.83
C ALA A 66 -6.04 -2.53 -5.99
N CYS A 67 -6.36 -3.81 -5.75
CA CYS A 67 -7.75 -4.29 -5.73
C CYS A 67 -8.57 -3.52 -4.68
N TYR A 68 -8.02 -3.39 -3.46
CA TYR A 68 -8.67 -2.68 -2.36
C TYR A 68 -8.95 -1.24 -2.77
N ALA A 69 -7.97 -0.54 -3.34
CA ALA A 69 -8.12 0.84 -3.79
C ALA A 69 -9.25 1.03 -4.81
N LYS A 70 -9.43 0.08 -5.73
CA LYS A 70 -10.53 0.09 -6.71
C LYS A 70 -11.90 -0.29 -6.12
N SER A 71 -11.90 -0.99 -5.00
CA SER A 71 -13.12 -1.58 -4.41
C SER A 71 -13.66 -0.79 -3.23
N VAL A 72 -12.82 -0.03 -2.52
CA VAL A 72 -13.23 0.72 -1.35
C VAL A 72 -14.04 1.95 -1.76
N GLU A 73 -15.30 1.98 -1.35
CA GLU A 73 -16.13 3.17 -1.47
C GLU A 73 -15.95 4.03 -0.21
N MET A 74 -15.05 5.01 -0.26
CA MET A 74 -14.86 5.97 0.81
C MET A 74 -15.39 7.35 0.39
N PRO A 75 -16.27 8.00 1.18
CA PRO A 75 -16.63 9.39 0.94
C PRO A 75 -15.42 10.32 1.01
N SER A 76 -15.39 11.34 0.14
CA SER A 76 -14.23 12.24 0.00
C SER A 76 -13.87 12.95 1.32
N GLN A 77 -14.85 13.30 2.15
CA GLN A 77 -14.61 13.92 3.46
C GLN A 77 -13.82 13.02 4.44
N TRP A 78 -13.75 11.71 4.17
CA TRP A 78 -13.06 10.74 5.02
C TRP A 78 -11.79 10.16 4.39
N HIS A 79 -11.45 10.51 3.14
CA HIS A 79 -10.25 9.99 2.46
C HIS A 79 -8.97 10.18 3.28
N ARG A 80 -8.79 11.37 3.88
CA ARG A 80 -7.58 11.66 4.66
C ARG A 80 -7.45 10.73 5.86
N VAL A 81 -8.55 10.54 6.62
CA VAL A 81 -8.51 9.71 7.82
C VAL A 81 -8.45 8.22 7.45
N HIS A 82 -9.14 7.82 6.40
CA HIS A 82 -9.12 6.47 5.86
C HIS A 82 -7.70 6.05 5.48
N LYS A 83 -6.99 6.88 4.69
CA LYS A 83 -5.59 6.62 4.33
C LYS A 83 -4.68 6.51 5.55
N ALA A 84 -4.82 7.42 6.51
CA ALA A 84 -4.06 7.35 7.76
C ALA A 84 -4.36 6.08 8.56
N TYR A 85 -5.62 5.64 8.58
CA TYR A 85 -6.02 4.40 9.22
C TYR A 85 -5.39 3.17 8.55
N ILE A 86 -5.55 3.00 7.23
CA ILE A 86 -5.00 1.83 6.53
C ILE A 86 -3.46 1.82 6.42
N ALA A 87 -2.80 2.96 6.65
CA ALA A 87 -1.35 3.02 6.74
C ALA A 87 -0.82 2.56 8.10
N ASP A 88 -1.65 2.54 9.14
CA ASP A 88 -1.26 2.25 10.54
C ASP A 88 -2.24 1.31 11.25
N TYR A 89 -3.03 0.52 10.51
CA TYR A 89 -4.17 -0.23 11.07
C TYR A 89 -3.77 -1.14 12.23
N THR A 90 -2.61 -1.81 12.14
CA THR A 90 -2.11 -2.68 13.22
C THR A 90 -1.94 -1.95 14.55
N ALA A 91 -1.53 -0.68 14.53
CA ALA A 91 -1.39 0.13 15.74
C ALA A 91 -2.72 0.81 16.14
N ILE A 92 -3.59 1.08 15.18
CA ILE A 92 -4.85 1.78 15.40
C ILE A 92 -5.94 0.85 15.90
N ASP A 93 -5.96 -0.42 15.50
CA ASP A 93 -7.02 -1.38 15.83
C ASP A 93 -7.17 -1.56 17.36
N ASP A 94 -6.06 -1.56 18.11
CA ASP A 94 -6.07 -1.64 19.57
C ASP A 94 -6.72 -0.41 20.25
N ASN A 95 -6.79 0.72 19.54
CA ASN A 95 -7.33 1.99 20.03
C ASN A 95 -8.27 2.63 19.01
N PHE A 96 -9.05 1.82 18.30
CA PHE A 96 -9.79 2.24 17.10
C PHE A 96 -10.64 3.50 17.36
N TYR A 97 -11.58 3.43 18.31
CA TYR A 97 -12.45 4.56 18.62
C TYR A 97 -11.69 5.76 19.24
N PRO A 98 -10.79 5.59 20.22
CA PRO A 98 -9.95 6.68 20.69
C PRO A 98 -9.13 7.38 19.60
N TRP A 99 -8.57 6.65 18.64
CA TRP A 99 -7.81 7.22 17.54
C TRP A 99 -8.68 8.07 16.62
N PHE A 100 -9.86 7.57 16.22
CA PHE A 100 -10.82 8.34 15.43
C PHE A 100 -11.33 9.58 16.18
N ALA A 101 -11.61 9.45 17.48
CA ALA A 101 -12.01 10.58 18.32
C ALA A 101 -10.95 11.69 18.34
N SER A 102 -9.65 11.34 18.36
CA SER A 102 -8.55 12.31 18.27
C SER A 102 -8.52 13.08 16.94
N LYS A 103 -9.21 12.60 15.91
CA LYS A 103 -9.40 13.26 14.61
C LYS A 103 -10.72 14.03 14.50
N GLY A 104 -11.46 14.17 15.60
CA GLY A 104 -12.77 14.80 15.61
C GLY A 104 -13.88 13.95 14.97
N ILE A 105 -13.70 12.63 14.91
CA ILE A 105 -14.66 11.71 14.30
C ILE A 105 -15.42 10.99 15.40
N GLY A 106 -16.74 11.13 15.39
CA GLY A 106 -17.63 10.44 16.32
C GLY A 106 -17.67 8.93 16.09
N GLU A 107 -18.07 8.20 17.11
CA GLU A 107 -18.05 6.73 17.16
C GLU A 107 -18.80 6.08 15.99
N GLN A 108 -20.01 6.56 15.67
CA GLN A 108 -20.81 6.03 14.57
C GLN A 108 -20.08 6.18 13.23
N THR A 109 -19.50 7.34 12.97
CA THR A 109 -18.73 7.60 11.75
C THR A 109 -17.45 6.75 11.70
N ALA A 110 -16.78 6.56 12.83
CA ALA A 110 -15.63 5.68 12.93
C ALA A 110 -16.03 4.23 12.56
N TRP A 111 -17.15 3.75 13.10
CA TRP A 111 -17.71 2.44 12.77
C TRP A 111 -18.04 2.33 11.27
N ASP A 112 -18.68 3.34 10.68
CA ASP A 112 -19.00 3.36 9.24
C ASP A 112 -17.74 3.28 8.36
N ILE A 113 -16.67 4.01 8.73
CA ILE A 113 -15.38 3.95 8.05
C ILE A 113 -14.79 2.54 8.17
N GLY A 114 -14.80 1.96 9.38
CA GLY A 114 -14.32 0.59 9.63
C GLY A 114 -15.06 -0.44 8.78
N GLN A 115 -16.39 -0.37 8.70
CA GLN A 115 -17.20 -1.27 7.88
C GLN A 115 -16.87 -1.17 6.39
N ARG A 116 -16.62 0.04 5.87
CA ARG A 116 -16.20 0.24 4.48
C ARG A 116 -14.83 -0.38 4.21
N VAL A 117 -13.90 -0.26 5.16
CA VAL A 117 -12.58 -0.89 5.07
C VAL A 117 -12.70 -2.41 5.06
N VAL A 118 -13.48 -2.99 5.99
CA VAL A 118 -13.74 -4.44 6.02
C VAL A 118 -14.31 -4.94 4.70
N LYS A 119 -15.35 -4.27 4.16
CA LYS A 119 -15.93 -4.62 2.86
C LYS A 119 -14.92 -4.53 1.71
N GLY A 120 -14.08 -3.51 1.71
CA GLY A 120 -12.99 -3.36 0.73
C GLY A 120 -12.01 -4.53 0.77
N TYR A 121 -11.62 -4.98 1.97
CA TYR A 121 -10.77 -6.17 2.13
C TYR A 121 -11.47 -7.45 1.69
N GLU A 122 -12.73 -7.64 2.07
CA GLU A 122 -13.51 -8.83 1.72
C GLU A 122 -13.65 -8.99 0.20
N ALA A 123 -13.89 -7.90 -0.53
CA ALA A 123 -13.98 -7.89 -2.00
C ALA A 123 -12.70 -8.40 -2.67
N CYS A 124 -11.55 -8.19 -2.02
CA CYS A 124 -10.21 -8.52 -2.53
C CYS A 124 -9.59 -9.76 -1.88
N SER A 125 -10.37 -10.48 -1.05
CA SER A 125 -9.96 -11.75 -0.50
C SER A 125 -9.90 -12.83 -1.58
N VAL A 126 -9.02 -13.82 -1.39
CA VAL A 126 -8.85 -14.93 -2.35
C VAL A 126 -10.17 -15.68 -2.56
N GLY A 127 -10.97 -15.85 -1.51
CA GLY A 127 -12.29 -16.49 -1.60
C GLY A 127 -13.27 -15.71 -2.48
N SER A 128 -13.35 -14.39 -2.32
CA SER A 128 -14.22 -13.54 -3.13
C SER A 128 -13.79 -13.45 -4.59
N LEU A 129 -12.48 -13.36 -4.85
CA LEU A 129 -11.92 -13.32 -6.20
C LEU A 129 -12.17 -14.63 -6.96
N LEU A 130 -12.04 -15.77 -6.29
CA LEU A 130 -12.36 -17.08 -6.88
C LEU A 130 -13.86 -17.19 -7.15
N LYS A 131 -14.71 -16.81 -6.20
CA LYS A 131 -16.17 -16.86 -6.36
C LYS A 131 -16.63 -16.06 -7.58
N LYS A 132 -16.12 -14.83 -7.77
CA LYS A 132 -16.43 -13.99 -8.93
C LYS A 132 -16.06 -14.68 -10.25
N ARG A 133 -14.85 -15.26 -10.34
CA ARG A 133 -14.38 -15.97 -11.54
C ARG A 133 -15.21 -17.21 -11.91
N PHE A 134 -15.81 -17.88 -10.93
CA PHE A 134 -16.64 -19.07 -11.15
C PHE A 134 -18.14 -18.78 -11.24
N SER A 135 -18.60 -17.60 -10.81
CA SER A 135 -19.99 -17.14 -10.99
C SER A 135 -20.22 -16.44 -12.33
N ASP A 136 -19.18 -15.91 -12.97
CA ASP A 136 -19.26 -15.29 -14.31
C ASP A 136 -19.12 -16.32 -15.47
N LYS A 137 -19.33 -17.61 -15.20
CA LYS A 137 -19.39 -18.71 -16.18
C LYS A 137 -20.76 -19.36 -16.19
#